data_AF-A0A970R9X9-F1
#
_entry.id   AF-A0A970R9X9-F1
#
_cell.length_a   1.000
_cell.length_b   1.000
_cell.length_c   1.000
_cell.angle_alpha   90.00
_cell.angle_beta   90.00
_cell.angle_gamma   90.00
#
_symmetry.space_group_name_H-M   'P 1'
#
loop_
_entity.id
_entity.type
_entity.pdbx_description
1 polymer ?
#
loop_
_entity_poly.entity_id
_entity_poly.type
_entity_poly.pdbx_seq_one_letter_code
_entity_poly.pdbx_strand_id
1 'polypeptide(L)'
;MMLEEAEILLGLPLTTLKLHQLQIVRNTRMAKEFVADPGQFTFLSLEEYIDLAIGFLEKLSPEIVIERFAGEVPPRFLSEPNWGVIRYDQVLQKIEKKLAERNSWQGKREFKNRNIFQTKL
;
A
#
# COMPACT_ATOMS: atom_id res chain seq x y z
N MET A 1 6.88 -11.88 3.80
CA MET A 1 6.71 -11.22 2.49
C MET A 1 5.61 -10.16 2.63
N MET A 2 5.70 -8.96 2.01
CA MET A 2 4.91 -7.73 2.29
C MET A 2 3.39 -7.86 2.59
N LEU A 3 2.75 -8.98 2.19
CA LEU A 3 1.35 -9.31 2.50
C LEU A 3 1.15 -10.01 3.87
N GLU A 4 2.21 -10.42 4.56
CA GLU A 4 2.18 -10.98 5.92
C GLU A 4 2.05 -9.85 6.95
N GLU A 5 2.54 -8.66 6.63
CA GLU A 5 2.45 -7.46 7.43
C GLU A 5 0.99 -7.03 7.65
N ALA A 6 0.09 -7.38 6.72
CA ALA A 6 -1.35 -7.22 6.91
C ALA A 6 -1.84 -7.95 8.18
N GLU A 7 -1.33 -9.16 8.44
CA GLU A 7 -1.72 -9.97 9.59
C GLU A 7 -1.17 -9.39 10.90
N ILE A 8 0.02 -8.80 10.86
CA ILE A 8 0.59 -8.06 12.01
C ILE A 8 -0.29 -6.85 12.34
N LEU A 9 -0.73 -6.10 11.32
CA LEU A 9 -1.54 -4.90 11.50
C LEU A 9 -2.93 -5.21 12.08
N LEU A 10 -3.51 -6.37 11.77
CA LEU A 10 -4.76 -6.85 12.40
C LEU A 10 -4.60 -7.07 13.91
N GLY A 11 -3.39 -7.30 14.41
CA GLY A 11 -3.09 -7.43 15.83
C GLY A 11 -2.90 -6.11 16.57
N LEU A 12 -3.01 -4.96 15.90
CA LEU A 12 -2.86 -3.65 16.51
C LEU A 12 -4.22 -2.96 16.62
N PRO A 13 -4.45 -2.10 17.64
CA PRO A 13 -5.69 -1.36 17.80
C PRO A 13 -5.76 -0.17 16.82
N LEU A 14 -5.66 -0.46 15.51
CA LEU A 14 -5.66 0.52 14.44
C LEU A 14 -7.10 0.73 13.94
N THR A 15 -7.45 1.99 13.73
CA THR A 15 -8.74 2.39 13.13
C THR A 15 -8.59 2.86 11.69
N THR A 16 -7.39 3.27 11.30
CA THR A 16 -7.10 3.92 10.02
C THR A 16 -5.75 3.50 9.47
N LEU A 17 -5.64 3.40 8.14
CA LEU A 17 -4.39 3.09 7.46
C LEU A 17 -4.14 4.04 6.28
N LYS A 18 -2.88 4.44 6.10
CA LYS A 18 -2.39 5.22 4.97
C LYS A 18 -1.37 4.41 4.20
N LEU A 19 -1.66 4.09 2.95
CA LEU A 19 -0.71 3.44 2.06
C LEU A 19 -0.01 4.48 1.18
N HIS A 20 1.30 4.29 1.04
CA HIS A 20 2.16 5.09 0.19
C HIS A 20 3.13 4.16 -0.54
N GLN A 21 3.16 4.25 -1.86
CA GLN A 21 4.23 3.67 -2.65
C GLN A 21 5.56 4.36 -2.35
N LEU A 22 6.66 3.63 -2.49
CA LEU A 22 7.99 4.19 -2.37
C LEU A 22 8.22 5.24 -3.48
N GLN A 23 8.67 6.43 -3.10
CA GLN A 23 9.01 7.52 -4.02
C GLN A 23 10.33 8.14 -3.61
N ILE A 24 11.26 8.30 -4.55
CA ILE A 24 12.52 8.99 -4.32
C ILE A 24 12.32 10.48 -4.62
N VAL A 25 12.33 11.31 -3.58
CA VAL A 25 12.20 12.77 -3.70
C VAL A 25 13.59 13.40 -3.83
N ARG A 26 13.78 14.27 -4.83
CA ARG A 26 15.04 14.97 -5.09
C ARG A 26 15.51 15.78 -3.88
N ASN A 27 16.81 15.95 -3.78
CA ASN A 27 17.47 16.69 -2.69
C ASN A 27 17.25 16.10 -1.28
N THR A 28 16.80 14.85 -1.18
CA THR A 28 16.73 14.11 0.08
C THR A 28 17.96 13.23 0.28
N ARG A 29 18.16 12.77 1.51
CA ARG A 29 19.18 11.74 1.82
C ARG A 29 18.94 10.46 1.02
N MET A 30 17.68 10.01 0.95
CA MET A 30 17.30 8.81 0.19
C MET A 30 17.61 8.93 -1.30
N ALA A 31 17.50 10.12 -1.89
CA ALA A 31 17.93 10.33 -3.28
C ALA A 31 19.44 10.15 -3.48
N LYS A 32 20.26 10.55 -2.49
CA LYS A 32 21.71 10.30 -2.53
C LYS A 32 22.03 8.81 -2.37
N GLU A 33 21.31 8.12 -1.48
CA GLU A 33 21.43 6.68 -1.25
C GLU A 33 21.04 5.90 -2.51
N PHE A 34 19.93 6.27 -3.16
CA PHE A 34 19.49 5.66 -4.41
C PHE A 34 20.51 5.81 -5.54
N VAL A 35 21.15 6.98 -5.68
CA VAL A 35 22.20 7.18 -6.68
C VAL A 35 23.45 6.33 -6.38
N ALA A 36 23.78 6.15 -5.11
CA ALA A 36 24.95 5.38 -4.70
C ALA A 36 24.77 3.86 -4.90
N ASP A 37 23.59 3.33 -4.60
CA ASP A 37 23.26 1.92 -4.77
C ASP A 37 21.77 1.73 -5.11
N PRO A 38 21.39 1.81 -6.41
CA PRO A 38 20.02 1.65 -6.85
C PRO A 38 19.43 0.28 -6.50
N GLY A 39 20.28 -0.75 -6.35
CA GLY A 39 19.86 -2.14 -6.11
C GLY A 39 19.23 -2.38 -4.74
N GLN A 40 19.40 -1.46 -3.78
CA GLN A 40 18.75 -1.55 -2.46
C GLN A 40 17.27 -1.18 -2.49
N PHE A 41 16.79 -0.61 -3.60
CA PHE A 41 15.44 -0.11 -3.72
C PHE A 41 14.66 -0.95 -4.71
N THR A 42 13.50 -1.44 -4.29
CA THR A 42 12.55 -2.12 -5.16
C THR A 42 11.41 -1.16 -5.50
N PHE A 43 11.21 -0.93 -6.79
CA PHE A 43 10.11 -0.12 -7.29
C PHE A 43 9.08 -1.02 -7.94
N LEU A 44 7.81 -0.76 -7.62
CA LEU A 44 6.69 -1.44 -8.25
C LEU A 44 6.19 -0.58 -9.42
N SER A 45 5.93 -1.22 -10.55
CA SER A 45 5.06 -0.65 -11.56
C SER A 45 3.68 -0.35 -10.94
N LEU A 46 2.92 0.52 -11.60
CA LEU A 46 1.58 0.85 -11.14
C LEU A 46 0.69 -0.39 -11.00
N GLU A 47 0.78 -1.33 -11.95
CA GLU A 47 -0.04 -2.56 -11.92
C GLU A 47 0.36 -3.50 -10.80
N GLU A 48 1.67 -3.70 -10.57
CA GLU A 48 2.18 -4.50 -9.45
C GLU A 48 1.77 -3.88 -8.10
N TYR A 49 1.82 -2.55 -7.99
CA TYR A 49 1.36 -1.84 -6.80
C TYR A 49 -0.13 -2.04 -6.55
N ILE A 50 -0.97 -1.91 -7.58
CA ILE A 50 -2.42 -2.14 -7.47
C ILE A 50 -2.69 -3.57 -7.03
N ASP A 51 -1.97 -4.54 -7.59
CA ASP A 51 -2.11 -5.96 -7.20
C ASP A 51 -1.74 -6.21 -5.75
N LEU A 52 -0.64 -5.62 -5.29
CA LEU A 52 -0.24 -5.66 -3.91
C LEU A 52 -1.29 -5.01 -2.99
N ALA A 53 -1.75 -3.80 -3.34
CA ALA A 53 -2.75 -3.07 -2.56
C ALA A 53 -4.06 -3.87 -2.44
N ILE A 54 -4.52 -4.51 -3.51
CA ILE A 54 -5.71 -5.38 -3.47
C ILE A 54 -5.46 -6.61 -2.59
N GLY A 55 -4.32 -7.28 -2.74
CA GLY A 55 -3.99 -8.42 -1.88
C GLY A 55 -3.94 -8.05 -0.40
N PHE A 56 -3.45 -6.85 -0.11
CA PHE A 56 -3.42 -6.28 1.24
C PHE A 56 -4.84 -5.98 1.75
N LEU A 57 -5.68 -5.30 0.94
CA LEU A 57 -7.08 -5.02 1.25
C LEU A 57 -7.89 -6.29 1.54
N GLU A 58 -7.71 -7.32 0.71
CA GLU A 58 -8.43 -8.59 0.86
C GLU A 58 -8.19 -9.22 2.23
N LYS A 59 -7.02 -9.01 2.83
CA LYS A 59 -6.67 -9.51 4.17
C LYS A 59 -7.05 -8.54 5.29
N LEU A 60 -7.12 -7.24 5.02
CA LEU A 60 -7.36 -6.21 6.02
C LEU A 60 -8.81 -6.21 6.49
N SER A 61 -9.02 -6.00 7.79
CA SER A 61 -10.35 -5.93 8.39
C SER A 61 -11.18 -4.79 7.79
N PRO A 62 -12.48 -5.00 7.50
CA PRO A 62 -13.36 -3.93 7.01
C PRO A 62 -13.59 -2.81 8.03
N GLU A 63 -13.23 -3.01 9.30
CA GLU A 63 -13.31 -1.97 10.34
C GLU A 63 -12.19 -0.92 10.23
N ILE A 64 -11.10 -1.23 9.53
CA ILE A 64 -9.99 -0.29 9.32
C ILE A 64 -10.30 0.58 8.09
N VAL A 65 -10.37 1.90 8.31
CA VAL A 65 -10.58 2.87 7.24
C VAL A 65 -9.27 3.09 6.46
N ILE A 66 -9.31 2.90 5.15
CA ILE A 66 -8.19 3.31 4.28
C ILE A 66 -8.33 4.80 3.97
N GLU A 67 -7.43 5.61 4.54
CA GLU A 67 -7.40 7.04 4.25
C GLU A 67 -6.83 7.35 2.87
N ARG A 68 -5.92 6.50 2.37
CA ARG A 68 -5.33 6.63 1.03
C ARG A 68 -4.64 5.35 0.57
N PHE A 69 -4.69 5.16 -0.74
CA PHE A 69 -3.95 4.13 -1.47
C PHE A 69 -2.65 4.58 -2.09
N ALA A 70 -2.35 5.86 -2.22
CA ALA A 70 -1.10 6.32 -2.85
C ALA A 70 -0.75 7.72 -2.39
N GLY A 71 0.54 8.05 -2.44
CA GLY A 71 1.04 9.40 -2.27
C GLY A 71 1.11 10.16 -3.60
N GLU A 72 0.81 11.45 -3.58
CA GLU A 72 1.11 12.36 -4.69
C GLU A 72 2.28 13.27 -4.33
N VAL A 73 3.23 13.38 -5.24
CA VAL A 73 4.34 14.34 -5.18
C VAL A 73 4.41 15.01 -6.55
N PRO A 74 4.55 16.35 -6.63
CA PRO A 74 4.66 17.01 -7.93
C PRO A 74 5.83 16.43 -8.74
N PRO A 75 5.63 16.08 -10.04
CA PRO A 75 6.62 15.34 -10.83
C PRO A 75 8.02 15.96 -10.85
N ARG A 76 8.11 17.30 -10.80
CA ARG A 76 9.38 18.04 -10.74
C ARG A 76 10.28 17.68 -9.55
N PHE A 77 9.71 17.12 -8.48
CA PHE A 77 10.43 16.71 -7.28
C PHE A 77 10.78 15.21 -7.27
N LEU A 78 10.27 14.42 -8.22
CA LEU A 78 10.50 12.98 -8.25
C LEU A 78 11.77 12.64 -9.05
N SER A 79 12.51 11.65 -8.56
CA SER A 79 13.50 10.92 -9.35
C SER A 79 12.82 9.75 -10.07
N GLU A 80 13.45 9.27 -11.14
CA GLU A 80 13.08 7.98 -11.75
C GLU A 80 13.57 6.81 -10.86
N PRO A 81 12.90 5.65 -10.88
CA PRO A 81 11.66 5.34 -11.60
C PRO A 81 10.40 5.83 -10.88
N ASN A 82 9.39 6.27 -11.63
CA ASN A 82 8.07 6.63 -11.11
C ASN A 82 6.94 6.21 -12.06
N TRP A 83 5.68 6.47 -11.68
CA TRP A 83 4.49 6.12 -12.49
C TRP A 83 4.12 7.16 -13.56
N GLY A 84 5.00 8.12 -13.84
CA GLY A 84 4.73 9.27 -14.69
C GLY A 84 3.70 10.22 -14.09
N VAL A 85 2.92 10.86 -14.96
CA VAL A 85 1.86 11.80 -14.56
C VAL A 85 0.59 11.00 -14.28
N ILE A 86 0.43 10.57 -13.03
CA ILE A 86 -0.80 9.94 -12.53
C ILE A 86 -1.24 10.64 -11.25
N ARG A 87 -2.56 10.78 -11.11
CA ARG A 87 -3.19 11.31 -9.90
C ARG A 87 -3.77 10.19 -9.05
N TYR A 88 -3.92 10.47 -7.77
CA TYR A 88 -4.50 9.61 -6.75
C TYR A 88 -5.88 9.09 -7.14
N ASP A 89 -6.76 9.95 -7.68
CA ASP A 89 -8.09 9.56 -8.12
C ASP A 89 -8.05 8.49 -9.22
N GLN A 90 -7.06 8.55 -10.11
CA GLN A 90 -6.86 7.54 -11.15
C GLN A 90 -6.35 6.22 -10.57
N VAL A 91 -5.49 6.26 -9.55
CA VAL A 91 -5.04 5.05 -8.85
C VAL A 91 -6.22 4.38 -8.13
N LEU A 92 -7.06 5.17 -7.44
CA LEU A 92 -8.25 4.68 -6.76
C LEU A 92 -9.23 4.02 -7.74
N GLN A 93 -9.54 4.68 -8.86
CA GLN A 93 -10.42 4.12 -9.90
C GLN A 93 -9.88 2.80 -10.45
N LYS A 94 -8.56 2.66 -10.62
CA LYS A 94 -7.95 1.41 -11.08
C LYS A 94 -8.07 0.30 -10.04
N ILE A 95 -7.89 0.61 -8.76
CA ILE A 95 -8.09 -0.35 -7.66
C ILE A 95 -9.55 -0.82 -7.62
N GLU A 96 -10.51 0.12 -7.64
CA GLU A 96 -11.94 -0.20 -7.63
C GLU A 96 -12.35 -1.06 -8.83
N LYS A 97 -11.89 -0.69 -10.03
CA LYS A 97 -12.12 -1.46 -11.24
C LYS A 97 -11.59 -2.89 -11.12
N LYS A 98 -10.35 -3.06 -10.66
CA LYS A 98 -9.71 -4.37 -10.55
C LYS A 98 -10.30 -5.22 -9.42
N LEU A 99 -10.79 -4.61 -8.35
CA LEU A 99 -11.59 -5.29 -7.32
C LEU A 99 -12.90 -5.83 -7.92
N ALA A 100 -13.63 -5.01 -8.68
CA ALA A 100 -14.87 -5.41 -9.34
C ALA A 100 -14.63 -6.56 -10.35
N GLU A 101 -13.60 -6.46 -11.19
CA GLU A 101 -13.20 -7.52 -12.15
C GLU A 101 -12.87 -8.84 -11.44
N ARG A 102 -12.31 -8.78 -10.23
CA ARG A 102 -11.97 -9.96 -9.41
C ARG A 102 -13.11 -10.44 -8.52
N ASN A 103 -14.27 -9.79 -8.59
CA ASN A 103 -15.37 -9.98 -7.63
C ASN A 103 -14.85 -9.95 -6.19
N SER A 104 -14.04 -8.95 -5.85
CA SER A 104 -13.29 -8.87 -4.59
C SER A 104 -13.59 -7.59 -3.79
N TRP A 105 -13.26 -7.60 -2.50
CA TRP A 105 -13.52 -6.51 -1.56
C TRP A 105 -12.57 -6.59 -0.35
N GLN A 106 -12.51 -5.51 0.43
CA GLN A 106 -11.72 -5.45 1.67
C GLN A 106 -12.20 -6.51 2.67
N GLY A 107 -11.27 -7.28 3.23
CA GLY A 107 -11.59 -8.36 4.18
C GLY A 107 -12.17 -9.62 3.55
N LYS A 108 -12.20 -9.77 2.22
CA LYS A 108 -12.68 -11.00 1.56
C LYS A 108 -11.94 -12.26 2.03
N ARG A 109 -10.66 -12.14 2.39
CA ARG A 109 -9.78 -13.19 2.89
C ARG A 109 -9.42 -12.98 4.36
N GLU A 110 -10.15 -12.12 5.08
CA GLU A 110 -9.92 -11.91 6.51
C GLU A 110 -10.06 -13.25 7.24
N PHE A 111 -8.95 -13.74 7.76
CA PHE A 111 -8.97 -14.87 8.69
C PHE A 111 -9.53 -14.35 10.01
N LYS A 112 -10.79 -14.69 10.31
CA LYS A 112 -11.38 -14.46 11.64
C LYS A 112 -10.67 -15.31 12.69
N ASN A 113 -9.48 -14.90 13.10
CA ASN A 113 -8.84 -15.43 14.29
C ASN A 113 -9.57 -14.88 15.51
N ARG A 114 -10.65 -15.57 15.93
CA ARG A 114 -11.49 -15.24 17.10
C ARG A 114 -10.76 -15.20 18.45
N ASN A 115 -9.43 -15.36 18.52
CA ASN A 115 -8.72 -15.67 19.75
C ASN A 115 -7.47 -14.83 20.08
N ILE A 116 -7.18 -13.71 19.40
CA ILE A 116 -5.90 -13.00 19.65
C ILE A 116 -5.93 -12.12 20.92
N PHE A 117 -7.10 -11.83 21.50
CA PHE A 117 -7.19 -11.06 22.76
C PHE A 117 -8.12 -11.67 23.79
N GLN A 118 -7.89 -12.94 24.17
CA GLN A 118 -8.16 -13.36 25.55
C GLN A 118 -6.88 -13.18 26.37
N THR A 119 -6.51 -11.93 26.65
CA THR A 119 -5.68 -11.65 27.82
C THR A 119 -6.50 -10.80 28.76
N LYS A 120 -6.91 -11.47 29.83
CA LYS A 120 -7.65 -10.99 30.99
C LYS A 120 -7.09 -9.65 31.48
N LEU A 121 -7.98 -8.69 31.72
CA LEU A 121 -7.84 -7.75 32.83
C LEU A 121 -8.07 -8.49 34.15
#